data_AF-E2C039-F1
#
_entry.id   AF-E2C039-F1
#
_cell.length_a   1.000
_cell.length_b   1.000
_cell.length_c   1.000
_cell.angle_alpha   90.00
_cell.angle_beta   90.00
_cell.angle_gamma   90.00
#
_symmetry.space_group_name_H-M   'P 1'
#
loop_
_entity.id
_entity.type
_entity.pdbx_description
1 polymer ?
#
loop_
_entity_poly.entity_id
_entity_poly.type
_entity_poly.pdbx_seq_one_letter_code
_entity_poly.pdbx_strand_id
1 'polypeptide(L)'
;NIKLKYVMQVFTTLRFYAVGCYQGSIGEQWDIAISQPSVSRCLKKVTNGINDILLHRLVKFPLIAIDYHIAQEKFKLASQPFIGAIGVIDCTYINIKAPVRHEEAYVNHWGDHTLNVQVVC
;
A
#
# COMPACT_ATOMS: atom_id res chain seq x y z
N ASN A 1 3.89 29.61 -3.96
CA ASN A 1 3.95 28.17 -4.32
C ASN A 1 5.40 27.75 -4.48
N ILE A 2 6.03 27.20 -3.44
CA ILE A 2 7.44 26.79 -3.49
C ILE A 2 7.54 25.41 -4.18
N LYS A 3 8.29 25.34 -5.29
CA LYS A 3 8.54 24.10 -6.02
C LYS A 3 9.72 23.36 -5.37
N LEU A 4 9.45 22.26 -4.68
CA LEU A 4 10.47 21.39 -4.08
C LEU A 4 11.37 20.76 -5.15
N LYS A 5 12.68 20.65 -4.88
CA LYS A 5 13.62 19.92 -5.74
C LYS A 5 13.20 18.45 -5.86
N TYR A 6 13.42 17.82 -7.02
CA TYR A 6 13.01 16.43 -7.28
C TYR A 6 13.54 15.44 -6.23
N VAL A 7 14.81 15.59 -5.83
CA VAL A 7 15.45 14.76 -4.80
C VAL A 7 14.70 14.81 -3.47
N MET A 8 14.25 16.00 -3.06
CA MET A 8 13.46 16.16 -1.83
C MET A 8 12.11 15.46 -1.92
N GLN A 9 11.46 15.48 -3.09
CA GLN A 9 10.18 14.79 -3.30
C GLN A 9 10.35 13.27 -3.13
N VAL A 10 11.43 12.72 -3.70
CA VAL A 10 11.75 11.29 -3.60
C VAL A 10 12.08 10.91 -2.16
N PHE A 11 12.99 11.62 -1.49
CA PHE A 11 13.35 11.32 -0.10
C PHE A 11 12.19 11.45 0.88
N THR A 12 11.34 12.46 0.70
CA THR A 12 10.10 12.60 1.49
C THR A 12 9.21 11.37 1.33
N THR A 13 9.03 10.90 0.09
CA THR A 13 8.17 9.74 -0.21
C THR A 13 8.76 8.45 0.36
N LEU A 14 10.07 8.22 0.16
CA LEU A 14 10.75 7.04 0.71
C LEU A 14 10.73 7.04 2.24
N ARG A 15 10.93 8.19 2.88
CA ARG A 15 10.82 8.32 4.34
C ARG A 15 9.41 8.00 4.82
N PHE A 16 8.38 8.49 4.12
CA PHE A 16 6.99 8.15 4.46
C PHE A 16 6.74 6.64 4.41
N TYR A 17 7.21 5.96 3.37
CA TYR A 17 7.10 4.50 3.29
C TYR A 17 7.86 3.77 4.39
N ALA A 18 9.04 4.25 4.78
CA ALA A 18 9.85 3.62 5.82
C ALA A 18 9.26 3.78 7.23
N VAL A 19 8.62 4.92 7.53
CA VAL A 19 8.06 5.18 8.87
C VAL A 19 6.68 4.53 9.03
N GLY A 20 5.87 4.45 7.97
CA GLY A 20 4.54 3.83 8.03
C GLY A 20 3.52 4.60 8.88
N CYS A 21 3.77 5.88 9.16
CA CYS A 21 2.90 6.73 9.99
C CYS A 21 1.90 7.56 9.15
N TYR A 22 0.92 8.15 9.83
CA TYR A 22 0.03 9.12 9.20
C TYR A 22 0.81 10.32 8.66
N GLN A 23 0.35 10.90 7.54
CA GLN A 23 0.98 12.06 6.91
C GLN A 23 1.15 13.26 7.88
N GLY A 24 0.33 13.34 8.93
CA GLY A 24 0.44 14.35 9.99
C GLY A 24 1.74 14.25 10.80
N SER A 25 2.19 13.03 11.10
CA SER A 25 3.42 12.79 11.89
C SER A 25 4.69 13.22 11.15
N ILE A 26 4.65 13.25 9.81
CA ILE A 26 5.78 13.69 8.97
C ILE A 26 5.80 15.22 8.81
N GLY A 27 4.64 15.87 8.83
CA GLY A 27 4.56 17.34 8.79
C GLY A 27 5.10 18.01 10.06
N GLU A 28 5.15 17.28 11.18
CA GLU A 28 5.66 17.76 12.48
C GLU A 28 7.11 17.32 12.76
N GLN A 29 7.68 16.42 11.96
CA GLN A 29 9.06 15.97 12.13
C GLN A 29 10.05 16.95 11.48
N TRP A 30 10.92 17.52 12.32
CA TRP A 30 11.98 18.49 11.99
C TRP A 30 12.86 18.10 10.79
N ASP A 31 12.95 16.82 10.44
CA ASP A 31 13.83 16.28 9.38
C ASP A 31 13.43 16.74 7.96
N ILE A 32 12.15 17.06 7.72
CA ILE A 32 11.66 17.46 6.40
C ILE A 32 10.67 18.61 6.61
N ALA A 33 11.18 19.82 6.83
CA ALA A 33 10.42 21.04 7.09
C ALA A 33 9.50 21.46 5.92
N ILE A 34 8.48 20.67 5.60
CA ILE A 34 7.50 20.92 4.54
C ILE A 34 6.09 20.64 5.04
N SER A 35 5.13 21.41 4.53
CA SER A 35 3.73 21.28 4.94
C SER A 35 3.11 19.95 4.52
N GLN A 36 2.13 19.45 5.27
CA GLN A 36 1.40 18.21 4.94
C GLN A 36 0.83 18.20 3.50
N PRO A 37 0.26 19.30 2.96
CA PRO A 37 -0.16 19.33 1.55
C PRO A 37 1.00 19.13 0.57
N SER A 38 2.21 19.57 0.93
CA SER A 38 3.41 19.36 0.12
C SER A 38 3.85 17.91 0.16
N VAL A 39 3.82 17.25 1.33
CA VAL A 39 4.04 15.80 1.47
C VAL A 39 3.05 15.03 0.61
N SER A 40 1.76 15.35 0.69
CA SER A 40 0.70 14.71 -0.11
C SER A 40 0.95 14.80 -1.62
N ARG A 41 1.35 15.98 -2.12
CA ARG A 41 1.72 16.14 -3.54
C ARG A 41 2.97 15.34 -3.91
N CYS A 42 3.97 15.28 -3.05
CA CYS A 42 5.18 14.49 -3.28
C CYS A 42 4.85 13.01 -3.39
N LEU A 43 4.09 12.49 -2.42
CA LEU A 43 3.61 11.11 -2.40
C LEU A 43 2.90 10.78 -3.71
N LYS A 44 1.83 11.52 -4.04
CA LYS A 44 1.07 11.25 -5.27
C LYS A 44 1.95 11.21 -6.52
N LYS A 45 2.87 12.17 -6.66
CA LYS A 45 3.73 12.25 -7.84
C LYS A 45 4.75 11.11 -7.92
N VAL A 46 5.42 10.80 -6.81
CA VAL A 46 6.47 9.77 -6.78
C VAL A 46 5.85 8.38 -6.83
N THR A 47 4.75 8.12 -6.11
CA THR A 47 4.02 6.85 -6.17
C THR A 47 3.53 6.55 -7.58
N ASN A 48 2.94 7.54 -8.27
CA ASN A 48 2.49 7.36 -9.65
C ASN A 48 3.66 7.01 -10.57
N GLY A 49 4.77 7.74 -10.48
CA GLY A 49 5.96 7.44 -11.29
C GLY A 49 6.55 6.05 -11.01
N ILE A 50 6.56 5.61 -9.75
CA ILE A 50 6.96 4.24 -9.38
C ILE A 50 6.02 3.23 -10.02
N ASN A 51 4.70 3.44 -9.91
CA ASN A 51 3.70 2.54 -10.44
C ASN A 51 3.79 2.42 -11.97
N ASP A 52 3.91 3.55 -12.67
CA ASP A 52 4.01 3.60 -14.13
C ASP A 52 5.20 2.79 -14.66
N ILE A 53 6.30 2.71 -13.90
CA ILE A 53 7.54 2.05 -14.31
C ILE A 53 7.60 0.58 -13.82
N LEU A 54 7.16 0.32 -12.59
CA LEU A 54 7.45 -0.94 -11.89
C LEU A 54 6.24 -1.83 -11.64
N LEU A 55 5.02 -1.29 -11.58
CA LEU A 55 3.85 -2.04 -11.11
C LEU A 55 3.63 -3.30 -11.96
N HIS A 56 3.45 -3.14 -13.28
CA HIS A 56 3.21 -4.28 -14.20
C HIS A 56 4.41 -5.23 -14.35
N ARG A 57 5.61 -4.81 -13.93
CA ARG A 57 6.81 -5.64 -14.00
C ARG A 57 6.96 -6.53 -12.77
N LEU A 58 6.65 -5.99 -11.59
CA LEU A 58 6.87 -6.65 -10.31
C LEU A 58 5.63 -7.36 -9.77
N VAL A 59 4.44 -6.87 -10.11
CA VAL A 59 3.15 -7.35 -9.62
C VAL A 59 2.47 -8.10 -10.77
N LYS A 60 2.34 -9.42 -10.65
CA LYS A 60 1.84 -10.31 -11.71
C LYS A 60 0.93 -11.39 -11.16
N PHE A 61 -0.29 -11.38 -11.65
CA PHE A 61 -1.29 -12.39 -11.32
C PHE A 61 -1.30 -13.43 -12.44
N PRO A 62 -1.49 -14.73 -12.16
CA PRO A 62 -1.71 -15.72 -13.20
C PRO A 62 -2.96 -15.34 -14.02
N LEU A 63 -2.76 -14.95 -15.28
CA LEU A 63 -3.85 -14.55 -16.20
C LEU A 63 -4.06 -15.54 -17.34
N ILE A 64 -3.09 -16.41 -17.61
CA ILE A 64 -3.14 -17.40 -18.68
C ILE A 64 -3.09 -18.82 -18.12
N ALA A 65 -3.72 -19.77 -18.82
CA ALA A 65 -3.92 -21.15 -18.34
C ALA A 65 -2.62 -21.82 -17.85
N ILE A 66 -1.49 -21.53 -18.49
CA ILE A 66 -0.18 -22.05 -18.06
C ILE A 66 0.23 -21.51 -16.68
N ASP A 67 0.06 -20.20 -16.43
CA ASP A 67 0.39 -19.59 -15.15
C ASP A 67 -0.57 -20.07 -14.05
N TYR A 68 -1.86 -20.26 -14.38
CA TYR A 68 -2.84 -20.89 -13.49
C TYR A 68 -2.39 -22.28 -13.07
N HIS A 69 -1.98 -23.11 -14.02
CA HIS A 69 -1.55 -24.48 -13.73
C HIS A 69 -0.30 -24.50 -12.84
N ILE A 70 0.68 -23.66 -13.16
CA ILE A 70 1.91 -23.51 -12.37
C ILE A 70 1.58 -23.08 -10.93
N ALA A 71 0.67 -22.11 -10.76
CA ALA A 71 0.24 -21.68 -9.44
C ALA A 71 -0.45 -22.82 -8.67
N GLN A 72 -1.42 -23.50 -9.29
CA GLN A 72 -2.12 -24.64 -8.67
C GLN A 72 -1.18 -25.77 -8.27
N GLU A 73 -0.21 -26.08 -9.11
CA GLU A 73 0.77 -27.13 -8.83
C GLU A 73 1.63 -26.77 -7.62
N LYS A 74 2.09 -25.52 -7.51
CA LYS A 74 2.85 -25.05 -6.32
C LYS A 74 2.07 -25.25 -5.03
N PHE A 75 0.78 -24.86 -5.00
CA PHE A 75 -0.06 -25.02 -3.82
C PHE A 75 -0.42 -26.48 -3.53
N LYS A 76 -0.54 -27.31 -4.57
CA LYS A 76 -0.75 -28.77 -4.43
C LYS A 76 0.47 -29.47 -3.84
N LEU A 77 1.69 -29.02 -4.17
CA LEU A 77 2.96 -29.62 -3.72
C LEU A 77 3.48 -29.06 -2.39
N ALA A 78 2.79 -28.11 -1.78
CA ALA A 78 3.14 -27.59 -0.45
C ALA A 78 3.06 -28.69 0.62
N SER A 79 3.80 -28.51 1.73
CA SER A 79 3.82 -29.45 2.86
C SER A 79 2.41 -29.76 3.41
N GLN A 80 1.53 -28.76 3.36
CA GLN A 80 0.09 -28.92 3.52
C GLN A 80 -0.55 -28.54 2.18
N PRO A 81 -1.10 -29.51 1.42
CA PRO A 81 -1.65 -29.24 0.10
C PRO A 81 -2.91 -28.36 0.14
N PHE A 82 -2.95 -27.32 -0.69
CA PHE A 82 -4.13 -26.49 -0.93
C PHE A 82 -4.64 -26.74 -2.36
N ILE A 83 -5.45 -27.77 -2.53
CA ILE A 83 -5.92 -28.20 -3.86
C ILE A 83 -6.80 -27.12 -4.50
N GLY A 84 -6.44 -26.74 -5.73
CA GLY A 84 -7.17 -25.74 -6.52
C GLY A 84 -6.79 -24.28 -6.25
N ALA A 85 -6.00 -24.01 -5.20
CA ALA A 85 -5.54 -22.66 -4.88
C ALA A 85 -4.53 -22.14 -5.92
N ILE A 86 -4.65 -20.88 -6.30
CA ILE A 86 -3.77 -20.19 -7.27
C ILE A 86 -3.01 -19.01 -6.66
N GLY A 87 -3.26 -18.73 -5.39
CA GLY A 87 -2.72 -17.58 -4.68
C GLY A 87 -3.29 -17.52 -3.27
N VAL A 88 -2.75 -16.59 -2.50
CA VAL A 88 -3.24 -16.25 -1.15
C VAL A 88 -3.47 -14.75 -1.14
N ILE A 89 -4.59 -14.32 -0.56
CA ILE A 89 -4.90 -12.92 -0.34
C ILE A 89 -4.73 -12.70 1.16
N ASP A 90 -3.85 -11.79 1.53
CA ASP A 90 -3.79 -11.28 2.88
C ASP A 90 -4.54 -9.93 2.97
N CYS A 91 -5.13 -9.67 4.12
CA CYS A 91 -5.87 -8.46 4.41
C CYS A 91 -5.02 -7.54 5.28
N THR A 92 -4.94 -6.26 4.94
CA THR A 92 -4.27 -5.26 5.77
C THR A 92 -5.28 -4.24 6.27
N TYR A 93 -5.27 -3.99 7.57
CA TYR A 93 -6.02 -2.89 8.16
C TYR A 93 -5.25 -1.58 7.99
N ILE A 94 -5.78 -0.67 7.19
CA ILE A 94 -5.24 0.67 7.00
C ILE A 94 -5.97 1.62 7.93
N ASN A 95 -5.20 2.11 8.90
CA ASN A 95 -5.59 3.12 9.86
C ASN A 95 -6.14 4.41 9.18
N ILE A 96 -7.32 4.85 9.60
CA ILE A 96 -8.00 6.06 9.10
C ILE A 96 -8.41 6.99 10.23
N LYS A 97 -8.67 8.25 9.88
CA LYS A 97 -9.41 9.13 10.79
C LYS A 97 -10.86 8.66 10.86
N ALA A 98 -11.41 8.64 12.08
CA ALA A 98 -12.82 8.31 12.31
C ALA A 98 -13.73 9.10 11.36
N PRO A 99 -14.56 8.40 10.55
CA PRO A 99 -15.49 9.08 9.67
C PRO A 99 -16.63 9.70 10.47
N VAL A 100 -17.21 10.79 9.96
CA VAL A 100 -18.32 11.50 10.64
C VAL A 100 -19.66 10.78 10.46
N ARG A 101 -19.78 9.95 9.42
CA ARG A 101 -20.99 9.19 9.08
C ARG A 101 -20.65 7.71 9.07
N HIS A 102 -21.51 6.90 9.68
CA HIS A 102 -21.34 5.45 9.77
C HIS A 102 -19.99 5.04 10.35
N GLU A 103 -19.56 5.72 11.42
CA GLU A 103 -18.29 5.47 12.10
C GLU A 103 -18.17 4.00 12.52
N GLU A 104 -19.28 3.40 12.94
CA GLU A 104 -19.40 2.01 13.35
C GLU A 104 -18.97 1.02 12.25
N ALA A 105 -19.08 1.40 10.97
CA ALA A 105 -18.71 0.55 9.84
C ALA A 105 -17.18 0.43 9.64
N TYR A 106 -16.40 1.27 10.33
CA TYR A 106 -14.95 1.34 10.17
C TYR A 106 -14.19 0.91 11.43
N VAL A 107 -14.90 0.44 12.46
CA VAL A 107 -14.28 -0.06 13.69
C VAL A 107 -13.87 -1.51 13.50
N ASN A 108 -12.59 -1.83 13.67
CA ASN A 108 -12.10 -3.21 13.63
C ASN A 108 -12.34 -3.95 14.96
N HIS A 109 -11.98 -5.23 15.01
CA HIS A 109 -12.15 -6.04 16.22
C HIS A 109 -11.26 -5.63 17.42
N TRP A 110 -10.28 -4.74 17.21
CA TRP A 110 -9.48 -4.12 18.27
C TRP A 110 -10.03 -2.77 18.74
N GLY A 111 -11.05 -2.22 18.07
CA GLY A 111 -11.65 -0.93 18.38
C GLY A 111 -11.04 0.26 17.62
N ASP A 112 -10.11 0.04 16.70
CA ASP A 112 -9.50 1.11 15.90
C ASP A 112 -10.30 1.39 14.61
N HIS A 113 -10.31 2.65 14.16
CA HIS A 113 -10.86 3.04 12.86
C HIS A 113 -9.91 2.66 11.72
N THR A 114 -10.31 1.68 10.93
CA THR A 114 -9.49 1.14 9.84
C THR A 114 -10.33 0.79 8.61
N LEU A 115 -9.66 0.76 7.46
CA LEU A 115 -10.16 0.13 6.24
C LEU A 115 -9.54 -1.25 6.13
N ASN A 116 -10.36 -2.28 5.98
CA ASN A 116 -9.88 -3.59 5.56
C ASN A 116 -9.58 -3.53 4.05
N VAL A 117 -8.31 -3.62 3.67
CA VAL A 117 -7.85 -3.54 2.29
C VAL A 117 -7.25 -4.88 1.88
N GLN A 118 -7.67 -5.37 0.71
CA GLN A 118 -7.15 -6.56 0.07
C GLN A 118 -6.54 -6.17 -1.28
N VAL A 119 -5.40 -6.78 -1.62
CA VAL A 119 -4.78 -6.64 -2.94
C VAL A 119 -4.63 -8.03 -3.54
N VAL A 120 -5.10 -8.18 -4.78
CA VAL A 120 -4.86 -9.37 -5.60
C VAL A 120 -3.90 -8.96 -6.69
N CYS A 121 -2.77 -9.66 -6.77
CA CYS A 121 -1.63 -9.20 -7.54
C CYS A 121 -0.98 -10.27 -8.38
#